data_AF-A0A5D2ZCR3-F1
#
_entry.id   AF-A0A5D2ZCR3-F1
#
_cell.length_a   1.000
_cell.length_b   1.000
_cell.length_c   1.000
_cell.angle_alpha   90.00
_cell.angle_beta   90.00
_cell.angle_gamma   90.00
#
_symmetry.space_group_name_H-M   'P 1'
#
loop_
_entity.id
_entity.type
_entity.pdbx_description
1 polymer ?
#
loop_
_entity_poly.entity_id
_entity_poly.type
_entity_poly.pdbx_seq_one_letter_code
_entity_poly.pdbx_strand_id
1 'polypeptide(L)'
;MFLKVQMPWNVIIPADSLDAKGLMLKKAIVIRLMDEFACKKATKDLGYFMAVTTLESIGEGRVRQNSGDVLFPVVFSGITFKMYRGEILQGVVHKILKHGVFLRCGPVQNIYLSHIKMPDYHYVPGENGIFMNDKHSKIDKDVIVRFIVIGTKWMEAEREFQALVSLEGDYLGPVS
;
A
#
# COMPACT_ATOMS: atom_id res chain seq x y z
N MET A 1 -6.62 -8.47 1.68
CA MET A 1 -6.01 -7.19 1.25
C MET A 1 -5.83 -6.17 2.38
N PHE A 2 -6.87 -5.67 3.05
CA PHE A 2 -6.72 -4.78 4.22
C PHE A 2 -6.63 -5.57 5.52
N LEU A 3 -5.73 -5.18 6.42
CA LEU A 3 -5.50 -5.86 7.69
C LEU A 3 -5.50 -4.84 8.83
N LYS A 4 -6.21 -5.14 9.91
CA LYS A 4 -6.04 -4.42 11.17
C LYS A 4 -4.84 -5.02 11.91
N VAL A 5 -3.87 -4.19 12.26
CA VAL A 5 -2.66 -4.61 12.97
C VAL A 5 -2.40 -3.71 14.16
N GLN A 6 -1.95 -4.29 15.26
CA GLN A 6 -1.54 -3.57 16.46
C GLN A 6 -0.01 -3.45 16.46
N MET A 7 0.51 -2.25 16.65
CA MET A 7 1.92 -1.93 16.47
C MET A 7 2.48 -1.19 17.69
N PRO A 8 3.62 -1.65 18.25
CA PRO A 8 4.38 -0.87 19.20
C PRO A 8 5.24 0.17 18.47
N TRP A 9 5.37 1.36 19.05
CA TRP A 9 6.18 2.45 18.49
C TRP A 9 6.71 3.35 19.60
N ASN A 10 7.87 3.97 19.40
CA ASN A 10 8.41 4.95 20.33
C ASN A 10 8.21 6.35 19.77
N VAL A 11 7.39 7.16 20.44
CA VAL A 11 7.13 8.56 20.06
C VAL A 11 8.04 9.45 20.89
N ILE A 12 8.80 10.33 20.24
CA ILE A 12 9.69 11.27 20.91
C ILE A 12 9.02 12.65 20.96
N ILE A 13 8.86 13.18 22.16
CA ILE A 13 8.33 14.53 22.39
C ILE A 13 9.47 15.44 22.82
N PRO A 14 9.74 16.53 22.07
CA PRO A 14 10.72 17.53 22.45
C PRO A 14 10.41 18.15 23.81
N ALA A 15 11.45 18.46 24.59
CA ALA A 15 11.28 19.06 25.92
C ALA A 15 10.43 20.34 25.90
N ASP A 16 10.64 21.19 24.89
CA ASP A 16 9.91 22.46 24.71
C ASP A 16 8.41 22.28 24.41
N SER A 17 8.01 21.08 23.99
CA SER A 17 6.62 20.72 23.69
C SER A 17 5.91 20.02 24.85
N LEU A 18 6.61 19.79 25.98
CA LEU A 18 6.05 19.22 27.20
C LEU A 18 5.35 20.32 28.02
N ASP A 19 4.13 20.67 27.64
CA ASP A 19 3.29 21.52 28.49
C ASP A 19 2.71 20.70 29.66
N ALA A 20 2.74 21.27 30.88
CA ALA A 20 2.47 20.58 32.15
C ALA A 20 1.01 20.11 32.35
N LYS A 21 0.11 20.41 31.41
CA LYS A 21 -1.30 20.01 31.45
C LYS A 21 -1.50 18.71 30.67
N GLY A 22 -1.76 17.60 31.35
CA GLY A 22 -1.78 16.23 30.79
C GLY A 22 -2.64 15.99 29.53
N LEU A 23 -3.69 16.78 29.28
CA LEU A 23 -4.47 16.69 28.03
C LEU A 23 -3.66 17.14 26.80
N MET A 24 -2.77 18.13 26.96
CA MET A 24 -1.88 18.61 25.90
C MET A 24 -0.81 17.56 25.56
N LEU A 25 -0.32 16.81 26.55
CA LEU A 25 0.67 15.76 26.33
C LEU A 25 0.13 14.61 25.47
N LYS A 26 -1.06 14.08 25.81
CA LYS A 26 -1.68 13.00 25.01
C LYS A 26 -1.93 13.46 23.57
N LYS A 27 -2.36 14.71 23.38
CA LYS A 27 -2.56 15.31 22.05
C LYS A 27 -1.23 15.42 21.30
N ALA A 28 -0.16 15.88 21.94
CA ALA A 28 1.17 15.97 21.34
C ALA A 28 1.70 14.60 20.91
N ILE A 29 1.51 13.56 21.73
CA ILE A 29 1.86 12.17 21.39
C ILE A 29 1.11 11.69 20.16
N VAL A 30 -0.20 11.93 20.09
CA VAL A 30 -1.01 11.52 18.93
C VAL A 30 -0.59 12.25 17.66
N ILE A 31 -0.40 13.56 17.72
CA ILE A 31 0.06 14.35 16.56
C ILE A 31 1.39 13.82 16.07
N ARG A 32 2.36 13.64 16.99
CA ARG A 32 3.68 13.16 16.63
C ARG A 32 3.67 11.74 16.07
N LEU A 33 2.84 10.86 16.65
CA LEU A 33 2.64 9.51 16.13
C LEU A 33 2.10 9.56 14.69
N MET A 34 1.09 10.38 14.43
CA MET A 34 0.48 10.50 13.10
C MET A 34 1.49 11.04 12.08
N ASP A 35 2.28 12.05 12.44
CA ASP A 35 3.33 12.62 11.58
C ASP A 35 4.41 11.58 11.23
N GLU A 36 4.92 10.87 12.24
CA GLU A 36 5.93 9.82 12.03
C GLU A 36 5.38 8.64 11.23
N PHE A 37 4.12 8.27 11.47
CA PHE A 37 3.42 7.22 10.73
C PHE A 37 3.22 7.59 9.27
N ALA A 38 2.79 8.82 8.97
CA ALA A 38 2.57 9.31 7.61
C ALA A 38 3.85 9.28 6.75
N CYS A 39 5.03 9.42 7.37
CA CYS A 39 6.31 9.30 6.71
C CYS A 39 6.74 7.86 6.38
N LYS A 40 6.05 6.83 6.90
CA LYS A 40 6.36 5.42 6.62
C LYS A 40 5.48 4.89 5.50
N LYS A 41 6.12 4.36 4.45
CA LYS A 41 5.43 3.78 3.30
C LYS A 41 4.90 2.37 3.55
N ALA A 42 5.79 1.41 3.75
CA ALA A 42 5.44 0.00 3.92
C ALA A 42 6.53 -0.79 4.65
N THR A 43 6.20 -1.99 5.12
CA THR A 43 7.18 -3.01 5.51
C THR A 43 6.89 -4.32 4.80
N LYS A 44 7.92 -5.18 4.70
CA LYS A 44 7.79 -6.52 4.12
C LYS A 44 6.72 -7.35 4.81
N ASP A 45 6.61 -7.25 6.13
CA ASP A 45 5.72 -8.09 6.93
C ASP A 45 4.29 -7.54 6.97
N LEU A 46 4.13 -6.25 7.24
CA LEU A 46 2.81 -5.64 7.47
C LEU A 46 2.16 -5.08 6.20
N GLY A 47 2.92 -4.85 5.13
CA GLY A 47 2.43 -4.20 3.91
C GLY A 47 2.51 -2.68 4.00
N TYR A 48 1.71 -2.01 3.16
CA TYR A 48 1.61 -0.55 3.13
C TYR A 48 0.83 -0.04 4.34
N PHE A 49 1.35 0.99 4.99
CA PHE A 49 0.66 1.67 6.07
C PHE A 49 -0.42 2.58 5.50
N MET A 50 -1.67 2.41 5.94
CA MET A 50 -2.81 3.16 5.40
C MET A 50 -3.31 4.21 6.38
N ALA A 51 -3.58 3.80 7.63
CA ALA A 51 -4.15 4.70 8.63
C ALA A 51 -3.87 4.23 10.06
N VAL A 52 -3.71 5.18 10.96
CA VAL A 52 -3.84 4.96 12.41
C VAL A 52 -5.34 4.97 12.75
N THR A 53 -5.79 4.01 13.56
CA THR A 53 -7.21 3.90 13.95
C THR A 53 -7.45 4.24 15.40
N THR A 54 -6.75 3.57 16.32
CA THR A 54 -6.94 3.72 17.76
C THR A 54 -5.60 3.71 18.46
N LEU A 55 -5.40 4.64 19.39
CA LEU A 55 -4.29 4.60 20.34
C LEU A 55 -4.71 3.73 21.53
N GLU A 56 -4.10 2.56 21.66
CA GLU A 56 -4.48 1.55 22.67
C GLU A 56 -3.86 1.89 24.03
N SER A 57 -2.57 2.23 24.05
CA SER A 57 -1.88 2.60 25.28
C SER A 57 -0.70 3.55 25.05
N ILE A 58 -0.41 4.32 26.09
CA ILE A 58 0.80 5.13 26.23
C ILE A 58 1.50 4.63 27.50
N GLY A 59 2.72 4.14 27.35
CA GLY A 59 3.60 3.77 28.45
C GLY A 59 4.26 4.98 29.10
N GLU A 60 4.95 4.75 30.20
CA GLU A 60 5.67 5.81 30.92
C GLU A 60 6.76 6.46 30.07
N GLY A 61 6.81 7.79 30.12
CA GLY A 61 7.80 8.58 29.42
C GLY A 61 9.19 8.41 30.02
N ARG A 62 10.19 8.20 29.16
CA ARG A 62 11.60 8.08 29.55
C ARG A 62 12.40 9.24 28.99
N VAL A 63 13.03 10.02 29.87
CA VAL A 63 13.89 11.13 29.47
C VAL A 63 15.13 10.56 28.77
N ARG A 64 15.43 11.05 27.58
CA ARG A 64 16.62 10.69 26.82
C ARG A 64 17.83 11.45 27.37
N GLN A 65 18.88 10.70 27.70
CA GLN A 65 20.15 11.29 28.09
C GLN A 65 20.67 12.16 26.92
N ASN A 66 21.15 13.36 27.24
CA ASN A 66 21.72 14.39 26.35
C ASN A 66 20.74 15.38 25.70
N SER A 67 19.52 15.01 25.32
CA SER A 67 18.57 15.97 24.71
C SER A 67 17.52 16.52 25.66
N GLY A 68 17.20 15.78 26.74
CA GLY A 68 16.07 16.13 27.62
C GLY A 68 14.70 15.81 27.03
N ASP A 69 14.63 15.35 25.78
CA ASP A 69 13.39 14.87 25.16
C ASP A 69 12.84 13.66 25.91
N VAL A 70 11.53 13.45 25.80
CA VAL A 70 10.88 12.31 26.45
C VAL A 70 10.40 11.33 25.39
N LEU A 71 10.82 10.08 25.53
CA LEU A 71 10.37 8.96 24.72
C LEU A 71 9.18 8.28 25.40
N PHE A 72 8.06 8.21 24.69
CA PHE A 72 6.86 7.49 25.11
C PHE A 72 6.70 6.21 24.26
N PRO A 73 6.79 5.02 24.87
CA PRO A 73 6.37 3.79 24.20
C PRO A 73 4.85 3.83 24.01
N VAL A 74 4.37 3.68 22.80
CA VAL A 74 2.94 3.65 22.47
C VAL A 74 2.58 2.35 21.78
N VAL A 75 1.34 1.91 21.98
CA VAL A 75 0.75 0.82 21.23
C VAL A 75 -0.51 1.35 20.57
N PHE A 76 -0.63 1.15 19.27
CA PHE A 76 -1.78 1.62 18.50
C PHE A 76 -2.21 0.59 17.47
N SER A 77 -3.50 0.60 17.11
CA SER A 77 -4.01 -0.16 15.98
C SER A 77 -3.99 0.70 14.73
N GLY A 78 -3.62 0.11 13.60
CA GLY A 78 -3.70 0.72 12.29
C GLY A 78 -4.25 -0.25 11.24
N ILE A 79 -4.56 0.31 10.07
CA ILE A 79 -4.92 -0.45 8.88
C ILE A 79 -3.69 -0.49 7.99
N THR A 80 -3.37 -1.69 7.49
CA THR A 80 -2.39 -1.90 6.44
C THR A 80 -3.01 -2.53 5.21
N PHE A 81 -2.32 -2.42 4.09
CA PHE A 81 -2.69 -3.03 2.82
C PHE A 81 -1.57 -3.96 2.36
N LYS A 82 -1.90 -5.23 2.08
CA LYS A 82 -0.98 -6.22 1.52
C LYS A 82 -1.72 -7.15 0.56
N MET A 83 -1.15 -7.34 -0.62
CA MET A 83 -1.64 -8.31 -1.59
C MET A 83 -1.09 -9.69 -1.28
N TYR A 84 -1.92 -10.71 -1.48
CA TYR A 84 -1.55 -12.11 -1.33
C TYR A 84 -1.75 -12.88 -2.61
N ARG A 85 -0.91 -13.89 -2.83
CA ARG A 85 -1.06 -14.84 -3.94
C ARG A 85 -2.43 -15.50 -3.87
N GLY A 86 -3.12 -15.57 -5.00
CA GLY A 86 -4.46 -16.13 -5.14
C GLY A 86 -5.60 -15.13 -4.91
N GLU A 87 -5.33 -13.91 -4.41
CA GLU A 87 -6.38 -12.89 -4.31
C GLU A 87 -6.81 -12.42 -5.70
N ILE A 88 -8.12 -12.24 -5.88
CA ILE A 88 -8.71 -11.60 -7.06
C ILE A 88 -8.96 -10.13 -6.70
N LEU A 89 -8.35 -9.22 -7.44
CA LEU A 89 -8.38 -7.78 -7.18
C LEU A 89 -8.72 -7.02 -8.47
N GLN A 90 -9.06 -5.74 -8.30
CA GLN A 90 -9.27 -4.81 -9.41
C GLN A 90 -8.21 -3.72 -9.38
N GLY A 91 -7.64 -3.40 -10.54
CA GLY A 91 -6.68 -2.32 -10.67
C GLY A 91 -6.86 -1.55 -11.96
N VAL A 92 -6.36 -0.32 -11.96
CA VAL A 92 -6.48 0.61 -13.09
C VAL A 92 -5.20 0.52 -13.93
N VAL A 93 -5.36 0.32 -15.23
CA VAL A 93 -4.26 0.34 -16.19
C VAL A 93 -3.71 1.75 -16.29
N HIS A 94 -2.40 1.92 -16.12
CA HIS A 94 -1.76 3.24 -16.21
C HIS A 94 -0.67 3.33 -17.27
N LYS A 95 -0.15 2.19 -17.73
CA LYS A 95 0.85 2.12 -18.80
C LYS A 95 0.70 0.83 -19.58
N ILE A 96 0.71 0.95 -20.90
CA ILE A 96 0.61 -0.17 -21.83
C ILE A 96 1.90 -0.27 -22.62
N LEU A 97 2.41 -1.49 -22.78
CA LEU A 97 3.56 -1.84 -23.60
C LEU A 97 3.20 -3.04 -24.48
N LYS A 98 3.94 -3.23 -25.57
CA LYS A 98 3.76 -4.39 -26.47
C LYS A 98 3.78 -5.74 -25.75
N HIS A 99 4.56 -5.87 -24.67
CA HIS A 99 4.77 -7.12 -23.94
C HIS A 99 3.84 -7.30 -22.72
N GLY A 100 3.04 -6.29 -22.36
CA GLY A 100 2.16 -6.35 -21.20
C GLY A 100 1.67 -4.98 -20.74
N VAL A 101 0.90 -4.99 -19.65
CA VAL A 101 0.31 -3.78 -19.06
C VAL A 101 0.73 -3.62 -17.61
N PHE A 102 0.86 -2.37 -17.18
CA PHE A 102 1.07 -2.02 -15.79
C PHE A 102 -0.21 -1.46 -15.18
N LEU A 103 -0.56 -1.98 -14.01
CA LEU A 103 -1.74 -1.59 -13.25
C LEU A 103 -1.38 -1.00 -11.89
N ARG A 104 -2.31 -0.24 -11.33
CA ARG A 104 -2.29 0.22 -9.94
C ARG A 104 -3.51 -0.31 -9.20
N CYS A 105 -3.32 -0.81 -7.99
CA CYS A 105 -4.41 -1.23 -7.12
C CYS A 105 -4.08 -0.81 -5.69
N GLY A 106 -4.92 0.08 -5.13
CA GLY A 106 -4.65 0.74 -3.87
C GLY A 106 -3.26 1.43 -3.88
N PRO A 107 -2.42 1.22 -2.85
CA PRO A 107 -1.08 1.82 -2.79
C PRO A 107 -0.04 1.13 -3.69
N VAL A 108 -0.36 -0.01 -4.31
CA VAL A 108 0.57 -0.76 -5.17
C VAL A 108 0.52 -0.20 -6.59
N GLN A 109 1.63 0.40 -7.04
CA GLN A 109 1.71 1.01 -8.37
C GLN A 109 2.39 0.12 -9.42
N ASN A 110 3.08 -0.93 -8.98
CA ASN A 110 3.95 -1.77 -9.82
C ASN A 110 3.37 -3.18 -9.98
N ILE A 111 2.16 -3.26 -10.55
CA ILE A 111 1.51 -4.52 -10.90
C ILE A 111 1.74 -4.76 -12.38
N TYR A 112 2.34 -5.90 -12.74
CA TYR A 112 2.63 -6.23 -14.12
C TYR A 112 1.81 -7.44 -14.58
N LEU A 113 1.09 -7.24 -15.69
CA LEU A 113 0.33 -8.26 -16.39
C LEU A 113 0.97 -8.49 -17.77
N SER A 114 1.63 -9.65 -17.91
CA SER A 114 2.28 -10.04 -19.17
C SER A 114 1.24 -10.40 -20.24
N HIS A 115 1.51 -10.12 -21.51
CA HIS A 115 0.67 -10.57 -22.63
C HIS A 115 0.47 -12.09 -22.66
N ILE A 116 1.46 -12.86 -22.20
CA ILE A 116 1.35 -14.33 -22.07
C ILE A 116 0.24 -14.73 -21.08
N LYS A 117 -0.04 -13.87 -20.10
CA LYS A 117 -1.08 -14.06 -19.08
C LYS A 117 -2.41 -13.38 -19.44
N MET A 118 -2.58 -13.02 -20.71
CA MET A 118 -3.80 -12.46 -21.30
C MET A 118 -4.17 -13.25 -22.58
N PRO A 119 -4.50 -14.55 -22.48
CA PRO A 119 -4.57 -15.45 -23.64
C PRO A 119 -5.57 -15.00 -24.73
N ASP A 120 -6.67 -14.36 -24.33
CA ASP A 120 -7.70 -13.90 -25.27
C ASP A 120 -7.41 -12.52 -25.88
N TYR A 121 -6.35 -11.83 -25.45
CA TYR A 121 -6.06 -10.46 -25.84
C TYR A 121 -4.81 -10.36 -26.70
N HIS A 122 -4.91 -9.65 -27.82
CA HIS A 122 -3.79 -9.33 -28.69
C HIS A 122 -3.45 -7.84 -28.63
N TYR A 123 -2.17 -7.52 -28.78
CA TYR A 123 -1.71 -6.14 -28.84
C TYR A 123 -2.07 -5.51 -30.18
N VAL A 124 -2.76 -4.38 -30.14
CA VAL A 124 -3.09 -3.55 -31.30
C VAL A 124 -2.19 -2.31 -31.27
N PRO A 125 -1.29 -2.14 -32.25
CA PRO A 125 -0.44 -0.96 -32.33
C PRO A 125 -1.25 0.28 -32.70
N GLY A 126 -0.85 1.43 -32.17
CA GLY A 126 -1.45 2.74 -32.40
C GLY A 126 -0.68 3.83 -31.66
N GLU A 127 -1.16 5.06 -31.72
CA GLU A 127 -0.60 6.18 -30.93
C GLU A 127 -0.64 5.86 -29.43
N ASN A 128 -1.77 5.30 -28.98
CA ASN A 128 -1.89 4.62 -27.70
C ASN A 128 -2.17 3.13 -27.97
N GLY A 129 -1.15 2.29 -27.86
CA GLY A 129 -1.31 0.86 -28.04
C GLY A 129 -2.26 0.26 -27.00
N ILE A 130 -3.11 -0.66 -27.42
CA ILE A 130 -4.12 -1.31 -26.55
C ILE A 130 -4.03 -2.83 -26.66
N PHE A 131 -4.68 -3.53 -25.73
CA PHE A 131 -4.95 -4.96 -25.87
C PHE A 131 -6.45 -5.16 -26.14
N MET A 132 -6.80 -5.95 -27.16
CA MET A 132 -8.18 -6.19 -27.55
C MET A 132 -8.42 -7.69 -27.77
N ASN A 133 -9.63 -8.15 -27.49
CA ASN A 133 -10.06 -9.52 -27.83
C ASN A 133 -11.08 -9.54 -28.98
N ASP A 134 -11.40 -10.74 -29.46
CA ASP A 134 -12.34 -10.93 -30.58
C ASP A 134 -13.77 -10.48 -30.27
N LYS A 135 -14.11 -10.33 -28.99
CA LYS A 135 -15.41 -9.81 -28.50
C LYS A 135 -15.42 -8.29 -28.37
N HIS A 136 -14.41 -7.60 -28.90
CA HIS A 136 -14.21 -6.15 -28.81
C HIS A 136 -14.06 -5.60 -27.37
N SER A 137 -13.77 -6.45 -26.39
CA SER A 137 -13.33 -6.01 -25.06
C SER A 137 -11.92 -5.44 -25.15
N LYS A 138 -11.67 -4.32 -24.46
CA LYS A 138 -10.42 -3.56 -24.55
C LYS A 138 -9.80 -3.37 -23.17
N ILE A 139 -8.48 -3.56 -23.12
CA ILE A 139 -7.62 -3.12 -22.03
C ILE A 139 -6.88 -1.89 -22.57
N ASP A 140 -7.36 -0.73 -22.15
CA ASP A 140 -6.81 0.59 -22.49
C ASP A 140 -6.38 1.32 -21.21
N LYS A 141 -5.70 2.45 -21.34
CA LYS A 141 -5.36 3.33 -20.25
C LYS A 141 -6.62 3.71 -19.48
N ASP A 142 -6.49 3.76 -18.15
CA ASP A 142 -7.55 4.10 -17.20
C ASP A 142 -8.70 3.08 -17.10
N VAL A 143 -8.63 1.95 -17.83
CA VAL A 143 -9.56 0.83 -17.68
C VAL A 143 -9.31 0.06 -16.40
N ILE A 144 -10.38 -0.31 -15.70
CA ILE A 144 -10.35 -1.20 -14.55
C ILE A 144 -10.29 -2.64 -15.05
N VAL A 145 -9.28 -3.38 -14.60
CA VAL A 145 -9.10 -4.79 -14.93
C VAL A 145 -9.15 -5.61 -13.64
N ARG A 146 -10.00 -6.63 -13.63
CA ARG A 146 -10.04 -7.67 -12.60
C ARG A 146 -9.01 -8.75 -12.93
N PHE A 147 -8.12 -9.04 -11.99
CA PHE A 147 -7.03 -9.99 -12.17
C PHE A 147 -6.84 -10.86 -10.93
N ILE A 148 -6.17 -12.00 -11.10
CA ILE A 148 -5.70 -12.84 -9.99
C ILE A 148 -4.21 -12.62 -9.74
N VAL A 149 -3.80 -12.52 -8.47
CA VAL A 149 -2.40 -12.34 -8.07
C VAL A 149 -1.65 -13.67 -8.13
N ILE A 150 -0.63 -13.78 -8.99
CA ILE A 150 0.24 -14.95 -9.07
C ILE A 150 1.34 -14.90 -8.00
N GLY A 151 1.88 -13.70 -7.75
CA GLY A 151 2.96 -13.53 -6.79
C GLY A 151 3.30 -12.07 -6.54
N THR A 152 3.96 -11.83 -5.41
CA THR A 152 4.40 -10.50 -4.98
C THR A 152 5.88 -10.54 -4.59
N LYS A 153 6.60 -9.46 -4.88
CA LYS A 153 8.00 -9.29 -4.50
C LYS A 153 8.17 -8.00 -3.70
N TRP A 154 8.86 -8.09 -2.57
CA TRP A 154 9.24 -6.93 -1.76
C TRP A 154 10.51 -6.29 -2.32
N MET A 155 10.49 -4.97 -2.45
CA MET A 155 11.58 -4.13 -2.92
C MET A 155 12.06 -3.28 -1.73
N GLU A 156 13.21 -3.66 -1.16
CA GLU A 156 13.73 -3.07 0.10
C GLU A 156 14.07 -1.58 -0.06
N ALA A 157 14.74 -1.21 -1.16
CA ALA A 157 15.23 0.14 -1.39
C ALA A 157 14.09 1.18 -1.49
N GLU A 158 13.04 0.85 -2.23
CA GLU A 158 11.88 1.72 -2.43
C GLU A 158 10.81 1.55 -1.35
N ARG A 159 10.93 0.48 -0.55
CA ARG A 159 9.92 0.02 0.43
C ARG A 159 8.55 -0.18 -0.23
N GLU A 160 8.54 -0.97 -1.30
CA GLU A 160 7.35 -1.23 -2.13
C GLU A 160 7.17 -2.72 -2.43
N PHE A 161 5.98 -3.06 -2.90
CA PHE A 161 5.68 -4.35 -3.49
C PHE A 161 5.51 -4.24 -5.00
N GLN A 162 6.10 -5.19 -5.72
CA GLN A 162 5.77 -5.49 -7.11
C GLN A 162 4.88 -6.74 -7.15
N ALA A 163 3.95 -6.79 -8.09
CA ALA A 163 3.06 -7.93 -8.25
C ALA A 163 3.03 -8.43 -9.68
N LEU A 164 2.96 -9.76 -9.84
CA LEU A 164 2.66 -10.43 -11.11
C LEU A 164 1.24 -10.96 -11.05
N VAL A 165 0.47 -10.69 -12.10
CA VAL A 165 -0.96 -11.02 -12.13
C VAL A 165 -1.34 -11.72 -13.44
N SER A 166 -2.51 -12.35 -13.45
CA SER A 166 -3.04 -13.11 -14.58
C SER A 166 -4.50 -12.80 -14.86
N LEU A 167 -4.91 -13.00 -16.12
CA LEU A 167 -6.30 -13.11 -16.54
C LEU A 167 -6.71 -14.55 -16.85
N GLU A 168 -5.84 -15.54 -16.60
CA GLU A 168 -6.20 -16.96 -16.69
C GLU A 168 -7.18 -17.32 -15.56
N GLY A 169 -8.41 -17.66 -15.93
CA GLY A 169 -9.48 -18.05 -15.01
C GLY A 169 -10.81 -17.41 -15.37
N ASP A 170 -11.88 -17.84 -14.70
CA ASP A 170 -13.23 -17.34 -14.98
C ASP A 170 -13.46 -15.92 -14.42
N TYR A 171 -14.23 -15.12 -15.14
CA TYR A 171 -14.67 -13.78 -14.75
C TYR A 171 -13.56 -12.73 -14.51
N LEU A 172 -12.37 -12.94 -15.10
CA LEU A 172 -11.25 -11.98 -15.12
C LEU A 172 -11.25 -11.14 -16.40
N GLY A 173 -10.56 -9.99 -16.36
CA GLY A 173 -10.46 -9.04 -17.48
C GLY A 173 -11.04 -7.67 -17.16
N PRO A 174 -11.22 -6.81 -18.18
CA PRO A 174 -11.85 -5.49 -18.05
C PRO A 174 -13.21 -5.57 -17.37
N VAL A 175 -13.45 -4.67 -16.42
CA VAL A 175 -14.75 -4.48 -15.76
C VAL A 175 -15.47 -3.36 -16.50
N SER A 176 -16.59 -3.69 -17.13
CA SER A 176 -17.51 -2.76 -17.81
C SER A 176 -18.79 -2.59 -17.01
#